data_AF-A0A9P0I4N1-F1
#
_entry.id   AF-A0A9P0I4N1-F1
#
_cell.length_a   1.000
_cell.length_b   1.000
_cell.length_c   1.000
_cell.angle_alpha   90.00
_cell.angle_beta   90.00
_cell.angle_gamma   90.00
#
_symmetry.space_group_name_H-M   'P 1'
#
loop_
_entity.id
_entity.type
_entity.pdbx_description
1 polymer ?
#
loop_
_entity_poly.entity_id
_entity_poly.type
_entity_poly.pdbx_seq_one_letter_code
_entity_poly.pdbx_strand_id
1 'polypeptide(L)'
;MDDTESTTTSADENTGNLCDNPTRDTLAEGLLGLLKPTVDQLDDRVRATRISQLELKQQIDSLNEELQNVREALNNHPDLDPYVKKLISCKHKVTVVLNVLQASQYYRSSHLQSQNRALAEWSQTEEALTDNMETPYQNHIDKADFDHVYEPAEDSFLLIDALEKDLEYLKKKNPTFCLEVGSGSGVVITAFGMAFPQTFCLSTDINFKACVMSKQTAAYNKVKLDTCNMDLTTSFTDNVFDVIIFNPPYVVTESEECGGSDITASWAGGTKGREITDRLLNMIPKKLANNGVFYLLLIEENIPDEVVQIMSGYGYKSEVVLKRKVRNEQQLVFKFFR
;
A
#
# COMPACT_ATOMS: atom_id res chain seq x y z
N MET A 1 -41.97 93.87 12.43
CA MET A 1 -40.58 94.17 12.03
C MET A 1 -40.02 92.93 11.37
N ASP A 2 -40.05 92.73 10.07
CA ASP A 2 -40.82 93.31 8.96
C ASP A 2 -40.84 92.18 7.95
N ASP A 3 -42.02 91.65 7.66
CA ASP A 3 -42.24 90.68 6.58
C ASP A 3 -43.65 90.96 6.07
N THR A 4 -43.77 91.35 4.80
CA THR A 4 -44.67 90.73 3.81
C THR A 4 -44.85 91.64 2.58
N GLU A 5 -44.78 90.97 1.43
CA GLU A 5 -45.51 91.24 0.19
C GLU A 5 -45.16 92.48 -0.64
N SER A 6 -44.75 92.22 -1.89
CA SER A 6 -45.01 93.12 -3.01
C SER A 6 -45.62 92.36 -4.17
N THR A 7 -46.95 92.48 -4.25
CA THR A 7 -47.76 92.97 -5.37
C THR A 7 -47.48 92.49 -6.79
N THR A 8 -48.45 91.70 -7.24
CA THR A 8 -49.05 91.55 -8.58
C THR A 8 -48.93 92.71 -9.59
N THR A 9 -48.82 92.34 -10.87
CA THR A 9 -49.74 92.85 -11.90
C THR A 9 -50.02 91.79 -12.96
N SER A 10 -51.30 91.43 -13.06
CA SER A 10 -51.91 90.61 -14.09
C SER A 10 -52.12 91.41 -15.38
N ALA A 11 -51.78 90.82 -16.53
CA ALA A 11 -52.42 91.10 -17.79
C ALA A 11 -52.53 89.78 -18.56
N ASP A 12 -53.61 89.06 -18.27
CA ASP A 12 -54.16 88.10 -19.22
C ASP A 12 -54.53 88.87 -20.48
N GLU A 13 -53.93 88.53 -21.62
CA GLU A 13 -54.61 88.52 -22.90
C GLU A 13 -53.71 87.80 -23.94
N ASN A 14 -54.30 86.80 -24.60
CA ASN A 14 -53.87 86.17 -25.85
C ASN A 14 -53.00 84.88 -25.79
N THR A 15 -53.38 83.90 -24.97
CA THR A 15 -53.00 82.47 -25.10
C THR A 15 -53.80 81.74 -26.19
N GLY A 16 -54.01 82.39 -27.34
CA GLY A 16 -54.92 81.93 -28.38
C GLY A 16 -54.38 82.13 -29.81
N ASN A 17 -53.08 81.96 -30.07
CA ASN A 17 -52.54 81.73 -31.42
C ASN A 17 -51.05 81.38 -31.47
N LEU A 18 -50.59 80.42 -30.66
CA LEU A 18 -49.19 79.94 -30.68
C LEU A 18 -49.00 78.63 -31.45
N CYS A 19 -50.05 78.13 -32.11
CA CYS A 19 -49.97 76.91 -32.94
C CYS A 19 -49.49 77.19 -34.37
N ASP A 20 -49.60 78.43 -34.87
CA ASP A 20 -49.16 78.81 -36.22
C ASP A 20 -48.26 80.06 -36.17
N ASN A 21 -47.13 79.99 -35.45
CA ASN A 21 -46.10 81.03 -35.55
C ASN A 21 -45.03 80.59 -36.57
N PRO A 22 -45.08 81.07 -37.82
CA PRO A 22 -44.16 80.64 -38.88
C PRO A 22 -42.71 80.90 -38.49
N THR A 23 -42.44 81.92 -37.67
CA THR A 23 -41.10 82.22 -37.16
C THR A 23 -40.59 81.17 -36.18
N ARG A 24 -41.48 80.59 -35.35
CA ARG A 24 -41.12 79.51 -34.42
C ARG A 24 -40.88 78.20 -35.15
N ASP A 25 -41.70 77.89 -36.15
CA ASP A 25 -41.53 76.68 -36.95
C ASP A 25 -40.28 76.77 -37.84
N THR A 26 -39.98 77.95 -38.39
CA THR A 26 -38.71 78.19 -39.11
C THR A 26 -37.50 78.10 -38.18
N LEU A 27 -37.61 78.60 -36.94
CA LEU A 27 -36.53 78.49 -35.95
C LEU A 27 -36.35 77.03 -35.49
N ALA A 28 -37.44 76.29 -35.29
CA ALA A 28 -37.42 74.89 -34.92
C ALA A 28 -36.87 74.01 -36.05
N GLU A 29 -37.27 74.26 -37.31
CA GLU A 29 -36.70 73.62 -38.49
C GLU A 29 -35.22 73.96 -38.65
N GLY A 30 -34.81 75.20 -38.38
CA GLY A 30 -33.40 75.60 -38.38
C GLY A 30 -32.58 74.87 -37.31
N LEU A 31 -33.11 74.76 -36.09
CA LEU A 31 -32.46 74.03 -34.99
C LEU A 31 -32.41 72.52 -35.27
N LEU A 32 -33.50 71.94 -35.77
CA LEU A 32 -33.57 70.55 -36.19
C LEU A 32 -32.59 70.30 -37.35
N GLY A 33 -32.51 71.19 -38.33
CA GLY A 33 -31.53 71.11 -39.42
C GLY A 33 -30.08 71.14 -38.92
N LEU A 34 -29.81 71.91 -37.86
CA LEU A 34 -28.49 71.98 -37.24
C LEU A 34 -28.15 70.72 -36.41
N LEU A 35 -29.13 70.14 -35.72
CA LEU A 35 -28.94 69.01 -34.80
C LEU A 35 -29.12 67.63 -35.46
N LYS A 36 -29.87 67.55 -36.57
CA LYS A 36 -30.19 66.30 -37.28
C LYS A 36 -28.97 65.48 -37.68
N PRO A 37 -27.87 66.05 -38.22
CA PRO A 37 -26.68 65.27 -38.55
C PRO A 37 -26.08 64.56 -37.32
N THR A 38 -26.13 65.22 -36.16
CA THR A 38 -25.59 64.67 -34.90
C THR A 38 -26.50 63.57 -34.34
N VAL A 39 -27.82 63.73 -34.46
CA VAL A 39 -28.81 62.71 -34.06
C VAL A 39 -28.69 61.47 -34.95
N ASP A 40 -28.65 61.65 -36.27
CA ASP A 40 -28.50 60.56 -37.23
C ASP A 40 -27.18 59.79 -37.00
N GLN A 41 -26.07 60.50 -36.73
CA GLN A 41 -24.79 59.87 -36.37
C GLN A 41 -24.85 59.08 -35.05
N LEU A 42 -25.59 59.59 -34.05
CA LEU A 42 -25.77 58.89 -32.79
C LEU A 42 -26.59 57.61 -32.98
N ASP A 43 -27.66 57.67 -33.75
CA ASP A 43 -28.52 56.53 -34.07
C ASP A 43 -27.76 55.43 -34.82
N ASP A 44 -26.93 55.81 -35.79
CA ASP A 44 -26.08 54.86 -36.51
C ASP A 44 -25.05 54.21 -35.59
N ARG A 45 -24.45 54.96 -34.66
CA ARG A 45 -23.53 54.41 -33.64
C ARG A 45 -24.23 53.46 -32.67
N VAL A 46 -25.43 53.80 -32.22
CA VAL A 46 -26.24 52.93 -31.35
C VAL A 46 -26.59 51.64 -32.09
N ARG A 47 -27.00 51.73 -33.37
CA ARG A 47 -27.31 50.57 -34.19
C ARG A 47 -26.08 49.67 -34.39
N ALA A 48 -24.93 50.25 -34.71
CA ALA A 48 -23.67 49.51 -34.86
C ALA A 48 -23.28 48.80 -33.55
N THR A 49 -23.36 49.51 -32.42
CA THR A 49 -23.05 48.93 -31.10
C THR A 49 -23.97 47.76 -30.78
N ARG A 50 -25.26 47.85 -31.08
CA ARG A 50 -26.24 46.78 -30.86
C ARG A 50 -25.93 45.54 -31.70
N ILE A 51 -25.49 45.72 -32.95
CA ILE A 51 -25.07 44.61 -33.82
C ILE A 51 -23.83 43.93 -33.23
N SER A 52 -22.80 44.70 -32.85
CA SER A 52 -21.59 44.12 -32.23
C SER A 52 -21.87 43.40 -30.91
N GLN A 53 -22.84 43.87 -30.11
CA GLN A 53 -23.27 43.15 -28.90
C GLN A 53 -23.96 41.81 -29.20
N LEU A 54 -24.74 41.73 -30.29
CA LEU A 54 -25.36 40.48 -30.74
C LEU A 54 -24.33 39.47 -31.25
N GLU A 55 -23.36 39.93 -32.04
CA GLU A 55 -22.25 39.10 -32.53
C GLU A 55 -21.40 38.56 -31.37
N LEU A 56 -21.05 39.42 -30.41
CA LEU A 56 -20.30 39.00 -29.22
C LEU A 56 -21.06 37.94 -28.41
N LYS A 57 -22.38 38.12 -28.25
CA LYS A 57 -23.21 37.14 -27.55
C LYS A 57 -23.17 35.77 -28.26
N GLN A 58 -23.32 35.74 -29.58
CA GLN A 58 -23.23 34.51 -30.37
C GLN A 58 -21.86 33.82 -30.20
N GLN A 59 -20.77 34.58 -30.17
CA GLN A 59 -19.43 34.02 -29.95
C GLN A 59 -19.28 33.43 -28.54
N ILE A 60 -19.81 34.09 -27.51
CA ILE A 60 -19.81 33.57 -26.14
C ILE A 60 -20.61 32.26 -26.04
N ASP A 61 -21.79 32.22 -26.66
CA ASP A 61 -22.64 31.02 -26.65
C ASP A 61 -21.93 29.84 -27.35
N SER A 62 -21.27 30.08 -28.50
CA SER A 62 -20.47 29.08 -29.22
C SER A 62 -19.28 28.57 -28.40
N LEU A 63 -18.54 29.49 -27.74
CA LEU A 63 -17.41 29.11 -26.89
C LEU A 63 -17.85 28.26 -25.69
N ASN A 64 -19.02 28.56 -25.13
CA ASN A 64 -19.57 27.79 -24.02
C ASN A 64 -19.91 26.35 -24.43
N GLU A 65 -20.44 26.15 -25.64
CA GLU A 65 -20.70 24.82 -26.20
C GLU A 65 -19.40 24.03 -26.43
N GLU A 66 -18.37 24.67 -27.00
CA GLU A 66 -17.04 24.06 -27.15
C GLU A 66 -16.42 23.66 -25.80
N LEU A 67 -16.53 24.52 -24.78
CA LEU A 67 -16.03 24.22 -23.44
C LEU A 67 -16.76 23.05 -22.77
N GLN A 68 -18.07 22.89 -23.01
CA GLN A 68 -18.81 21.72 -22.54
C GLN A 68 -18.35 20.44 -23.24
N ASN A 69 -18.15 20.50 -24.56
CA ASN A 69 -17.62 19.36 -25.32
C ASN A 69 -16.22 18.95 -24.84
N VAL A 70 -15.35 19.92 -24.53
CA VAL A 70 -14.02 19.66 -23.94
C VAL A 70 -14.13 19.05 -22.54
N ARG A 71 -15.06 19.54 -21.70
CA ARG A 71 -15.31 19.01 -20.36
C ARG A 71 -15.81 17.57 -20.40
N GLU A 72 -16.73 17.25 -21.31
CA GLU A 72 -17.23 15.88 -21.49
C GLU A 72 -16.14 14.94 -22.02
N ALA A 73 -15.30 15.40 -22.94
CA ALA A 73 -14.15 14.64 -23.41
C ALA A 73 -13.13 14.35 -22.28
N LEU A 74 -12.89 15.30 -21.38
CA LEU A 74 -12.01 15.14 -20.22
C LEU A 74 -12.57 14.18 -19.16
N ASN A 75 -13.89 14.14 -18.96
CA ASN A 75 -14.55 13.24 -18.01
C ASN A 75 -14.62 11.78 -18.48
N ASN A 76 -14.35 11.50 -19.76
CA ASN A 76 -14.37 10.17 -20.36
C ASN A 76 -12.98 9.49 -20.41
N HIS A 77 -12.01 9.93 -19.60
CA HIS A 77 -10.78 9.15 -19.46
C HIS A 77 -11.10 7.76 -18.89
N PRO A 78 -10.56 6.66 -19.46
CA PRO A 78 -10.69 5.35 -18.83
C PRO A 78 -10.12 5.46 -17.42
N ASP A 79 -10.84 4.95 -16.42
CA ASP A 79 -10.33 4.87 -15.06
C ASP A 79 -9.00 4.10 -15.08
N LEU A 80 -7.90 4.84 -14.92
CA LEU A 80 -6.55 4.31 -14.98
C LEU A 80 -6.15 3.72 -13.63
N ASP A 81 -6.88 3.96 -12.55
CA ASP A 81 -6.53 3.45 -11.22
C ASP A 81 -6.44 1.92 -11.19
N PRO A 82 -7.36 1.15 -11.79
CA PRO A 82 -7.20 -0.30 -11.93
C PRO A 82 -5.92 -0.70 -12.67
N TYR A 83 -5.52 0.06 -13.69
CA TYR A 83 -4.31 -0.21 -14.48
C TYR A 83 -3.03 0.19 -13.73
N VAL A 84 -3.06 1.30 -12.99
CA VAL A 84 -1.98 1.76 -12.11
C VAL A 84 -1.79 0.77 -10.97
N LYS A 85 -2.88 0.30 -10.34
CA LYS A 85 -2.82 -0.76 -9.33
C LYS A 85 -2.26 -2.07 -9.89
N LYS A 86 -2.71 -2.49 -11.08
CA LYS A 86 -2.11 -3.64 -11.78
C LYS A 86 -0.62 -3.43 -12.08
N LEU A 87 -0.21 -2.23 -12.48
CA LEU A 87 1.19 -1.89 -12.75
C LEU A 87 2.03 -1.93 -11.46
N ILE A 88 1.49 -1.42 -10.34
CA ILE A 88 2.13 -1.48 -9.02
C ILE A 88 2.24 -2.93 -8.53
N SER A 89 1.18 -3.74 -8.67
CA SER A 89 1.19 -5.17 -8.35
C SER A 89 2.22 -5.91 -9.21
N CYS A 90 2.26 -5.66 -10.53
CA CYS A 90 3.28 -6.21 -11.42
C CYS A 90 4.70 -5.78 -11.03
N LYS A 91 4.90 -4.50 -10.67
CA LYS A 91 6.19 -4.00 -10.18
C LYS A 91 6.61 -4.74 -8.90
N HIS A 92 5.72 -4.91 -7.93
CA HIS A 92 6.01 -5.68 -6.71
C HIS A 92 6.32 -7.14 -7.03
N LYS A 93 5.54 -7.81 -7.88
CA LYS A 93 5.82 -9.18 -8.34
C LYS A 93 7.23 -9.29 -8.96
N VAL A 94 7.60 -8.33 -9.82
CA VAL A 94 8.94 -8.25 -10.41
C VAL A 94 10.01 -7.99 -9.35
N THR A 95 9.74 -7.12 -8.37
CA THR A 95 10.65 -6.85 -7.25
C THR A 95 10.88 -8.10 -6.39
N VAL A 96 9.83 -8.85 -6.07
CA VAL A 96 9.90 -10.12 -5.34
C VAL A 96 10.74 -11.12 -6.13
N VAL A 97 10.46 -11.34 -7.42
CA VAL A 97 11.26 -12.24 -8.27
C VAL A 97 12.72 -11.79 -8.34
N LEU A 98 12.98 -10.48 -8.46
CA LEU A 98 14.33 -9.93 -8.46
C LEU A 98 15.02 -10.05 -7.09
N ASN A 99 14.29 -10.03 -5.98
CA ASN A 99 14.80 -10.25 -4.64
C ASN A 99 15.17 -11.73 -4.46
N VAL A 100 14.28 -12.65 -4.88
CA VAL A 100 14.53 -14.10 -4.89
C VAL A 100 15.78 -14.40 -5.72
N LEU A 101 15.84 -13.93 -6.97
CA LEU A 101 17.01 -14.12 -7.83
C LEU A 101 18.31 -13.56 -7.21
N GLN A 102 18.24 -12.40 -6.55
CA GLN A 102 19.41 -11.85 -5.84
C GLN A 102 19.77 -12.66 -4.60
N ALA A 103 18.80 -13.16 -3.84
CA ALA A 103 19.04 -14.05 -2.71
C ALA A 103 19.70 -15.35 -3.19
N SER A 104 19.27 -15.96 -4.30
CA SER A 104 19.93 -17.12 -4.88
C SER A 104 21.36 -16.80 -5.36
N GLN A 105 21.62 -15.60 -5.91
CA GLN A 105 22.97 -15.17 -6.30
C GLN A 105 23.86 -14.88 -5.08
N TYR A 106 23.32 -14.22 -4.06
CA TYR A 106 24.00 -13.94 -2.80
C TYR A 106 24.33 -15.26 -2.10
N TYR A 107 23.37 -16.19 -2.00
CA TYR A 107 23.56 -17.54 -1.49
C TYR A 107 24.66 -18.27 -2.24
N ARG A 108 24.68 -18.21 -3.58
CA ARG A 108 25.76 -18.83 -4.36
C ARG A 108 27.12 -18.21 -4.01
N SER A 109 27.18 -16.89 -3.82
CA SER A 109 28.40 -16.17 -3.47
C SER A 109 28.85 -16.42 -2.03
N SER A 110 27.93 -16.44 -1.07
CA SER A 110 28.19 -16.70 0.34
C SER A 110 28.48 -18.18 0.59
N HIS A 111 27.85 -19.09 -0.14
CA HIS A 111 28.17 -20.53 -0.17
C HIS A 111 29.54 -20.79 -0.79
N LEU A 112 29.91 -20.10 -1.87
CA LEU A 112 31.27 -20.13 -2.40
C LEU A 112 32.29 -19.59 -1.39
N GLN A 113 31.96 -18.50 -0.68
CA GLN A 113 32.83 -17.96 0.36
C GLN A 113 32.91 -18.85 1.60
N SER A 114 31.83 -19.51 2.01
CA SER A 114 31.80 -20.42 3.17
C SER A 114 32.45 -21.76 2.82
N GLN A 115 32.32 -22.28 1.61
CA GLN A 115 33.11 -23.42 1.14
C GLN A 115 34.60 -23.07 1.08
N ASN A 116 34.96 -21.88 0.58
CA ASN A 116 36.35 -21.44 0.57
C ASN A 116 36.91 -21.18 1.98
N ARG A 117 36.08 -20.70 2.92
CA ARG A 117 36.45 -20.54 4.34
C ARG A 117 36.56 -21.88 5.05
N ALA A 118 35.59 -22.76 4.86
CA ALA A 118 35.59 -24.11 5.42
C ALA A 118 36.76 -24.93 4.85
N LEU A 119 37.12 -24.80 3.57
CA LEU A 119 38.34 -25.37 2.99
C LEU A 119 39.62 -24.80 3.61
N ALA A 120 39.62 -23.52 4.00
CA ALA A 120 40.75 -22.89 4.69
C ALA A 120 40.82 -23.26 6.20
N GLU A 121 39.68 -23.41 6.86
CA GLU A 121 39.53 -23.76 8.29
C GLU A 121 39.70 -25.28 8.54
N TRP A 122 39.26 -26.14 7.60
CA TRP A 122 39.53 -27.58 7.60
C TRP A 122 41.02 -27.90 7.45
N SER A 123 41.81 -26.93 6.98
CA SER A 123 43.27 -27.05 6.97
C SER A 123 43.91 -26.68 8.32
N GLN A 124 43.16 -26.17 9.32
CA GLN A 124 43.77 -25.65 10.56
C GLN A 124 43.12 -26.02 11.91
N THR A 125 41.89 -26.53 12.04
CA THR A 125 41.43 -26.92 13.39
C THR A 125 40.30 -27.95 13.41
N GLU A 126 40.54 -29.04 14.13
CA GLU A 126 39.51 -29.87 14.75
C GLU A 126 39.03 -29.14 16.03
N GLU A 127 37.73 -29.22 16.33
CA GLU A 127 37.09 -28.84 17.60
C GLU A 127 36.71 -27.34 17.83
N ALA A 128 35.52 -26.95 17.35
CA ALA A 128 34.66 -25.92 17.95
C ALA A 128 33.19 -26.14 17.55
N LEU A 129 32.36 -26.63 18.48
CA LEU A 129 30.89 -26.63 18.33
C LEU A 129 30.40 -25.19 18.52
N THR A 130 30.09 -24.51 17.42
CA THR A 130 29.71 -23.10 17.42
C THR A 130 28.26 -22.90 17.87
N ASP A 131 28.08 -21.93 18.76
CA ASP A 131 26.85 -21.58 19.47
C ASP A 131 25.84 -20.77 18.63
N ASN A 132 25.87 -20.95 17.30
CA ASN A 132 25.17 -20.15 16.29
C ASN A 132 24.01 -20.93 15.65
N MET A 133 22.95 -20.22 15.23
CA MET A 133 21.87 -20.81 14.43
C MET A 133 22.34 -20.95 12.99
N GLU A 134 22.70 -22.17 12.59
CA GLU A 134 23.14 -22.44 11.22
C GLU A 134 21.96 -22.44 10.25
N THR A 135 22.19 -21.90 9.05
CA THR A 135 21.24 -22.03 7.94
C THR A 135 21.22 -23.48 7.44
N PRO A 136 20.05 -24.14 7.35
CA PRO A 136 19.96 -25.53 6.94
C PRO A 136 20.46 -25.77 5.52
N TYR A 137 21.03 -26.97 5.29
CA TYR A 137 21.38 -27.43 3.96
C TYR A 137 20.12 -27.72 3.14
N GLN A 138 20.14 -27.31 1.87
CA GLN A 138 18.99 -27.38 0.94
C GLN A 138 19.32 -28.13 -0.35
N ASN A 139 20.46 -28.81 -0.40
CA ASN A 139 21.00 -29.46 -1.61
C ASN A 139 20.11 -30.59 -2.13
N HIS A 140 19.12 -31.02 -1.35
CA HIS A 140 18.12 -32.02 -1.70
C HIS A 140 16.93 -31.45 -2.49
N ILE A 141 16.80 -30.13 -2.61
CA ILE A 141 15.69 -29.48 -3.31
C ILE A 141 16.09 -29.20 -4.76
N ASP A 142 15.30 -29.71 -5.71
CA ASP A 142 15.51 -29.43 -7.12
C ASP A 142 14.94 -28.05 -7.48
N LYS A 143 15.56 -27.36 -8.44
CA LYS A 143 15.07 -26.02 -8.87
C LYS A 143 13.60 -26.03 -9.32
N ALA A 144 13.13 -27.13 -9.88
CA ALA A 144 11.75 -27.28 -10.34
C ALA A 144 10.75 -27.34 -9.17
N ASP A 145 11.18 -27.68 -7.95
CA ASP A 145 10.29 -27.70 -6.80
C ASP A 145 9.86 -26.28 -6.39
N PHE A 146 10.69 -25.27 -6.68
CA PHE A 146 10.39 -23.86 -6.42
C PHE A 146 9.39 -23.25 -7.42
N ASP A 147 9.01 -23.98 -8.47
CA ASP A 147 7.85 -23.59 -9.29
C ASP A 147 6.53 -23.70 -8.50
N HIS A 148 6.56 -24.37 -7.34
CA HIS A 148 5.38 -24.68 -6.54
C HIS A 148 5.51 -24.40 -5.04
N VAL A 149 6.72 -24.13 -4.54
CA VAL A 149 6.97 -23.80 -3.13
C VAL A 149 7.86 -22.57 -3.06
N TYR A 150 7.66 -21.72 -2.07
CA TYR A 150 8.47 -20.52 -1.86
C TYR A 150 9.95 -20.87 -1.65
N GLU A 151 10.82 -20.31 -2.50
CA GLU A 151 12.26 -20.36 -2.33
C GLU A 151 12.68 -19.44 -1.17
N PRO A 152 13.49 -19.92 -0.21
CA PRO A 152 14.06 -19.07 0.83
C PRO A 152 14.71 -17.82 0.27
N ALA A 153 14.29 -16.66 0.77
CA ALA A 153 14.87 -15.37 0.39
C ALA A 153 15.30 -14.56 1.63
N GLU A 154 15.65 -13.29 1.41
CA GLU A 154 16.14 -12.37 2.45
C GLU A 154 15.25 -12.28 3.69
N ASP A 155 13.94 -12.39 3.53
CA ASP A 155 12.95 -12.41 4.60
C ASP A 155 13.09 -13.65 5.50
N SER A 156 13.28 -14.82 4.88
CA SER A 156 13.50 -16.09 5.60
C SER A 156 14.80 -16.04 6.41
N PHE A 157 15.88 -15.52 5.81
CA PHE A 157 17.17 -15.37 6.49
C PHE A 157 17.13 -14.28 7.57
N LEU A 158 16.42 -13.18 7.34
CA LEU A 158 16.22 -12.16 8.38
C LEU A 158 15.49 -12.74 9.60
N LEU A 159 14.52 -13.62 9.38
CA LEU A 159 13.81 -14.29 10.47
C LEU A 159 14.72 -15.26 11.24
N ILE A 160 15.57 -16.01 10.54
CA ILE A 160 16.61 -16.85 11.17
C ILE A 160 17.58 -15.99 12.00
N ASP A 161 18.09 -14.90 11.44
CA ASP A 161 19.01 -13.99 12.13
C ASP A 161 18.36 -13.33 13.36
N ALA A 162 17.05 -13.05 13.31
CA ALA A 162 16.31 -12.53 14.45
C ALA A 162 16.15 -13.57 15.56
N LEU A 163 15.87 -14.84 15.21
CA LEU A 163 15.81 -15.95 16.16
C LEU A 163 17.20 -16.21 16.78
N GLU A 164 18.26 -16.13 15.99
CA GLU A 164 19.64 -16.23 16.46
C GLU A 164 19.99 -15.10 17.42
N LYS A 165 19.61 -13.86 17.10
CA LYS A 165 19.82 -12.71 17.98
C LYS A 165 19.10 -12.86 19.33
N ASP A 166 17.97 -13.54 19.36
CA ASP A 166 17.18 -13.79 20.58
C ASP A 166 17.45 -15.18 21.19
N LEU A 167 18.53 -15.85 20.77
CA LEU A 167 18.85 -17.23 21.15
C LEU A 167 19.06 -17.40 22.66
N GLU A 168 19.70 -16.45 23.34
CA GLU A 168 19.88 -16.52 24.80
C GLU A 168 18.53 -16.50 25.54
N TYR A 169 17.59 -15.67 25.10
CA TYR A 169 16.24 -15.60 25.64
C TYR A 169 15.50 -16.93 25.43
N LEU A 170 15.58 -17.48 24.22
CA LEU A 170 14.96 -18.76 23.86
C LEU A 170 15.59 -19.95 24.61
N LYS A 171 16.93 -20.00 24.75
CA LYS A 171 17.64 -21.00 25.55
C LYS A 171 17.20 -20.99 27.00
N LYS A 172 17.06 -19.81 27.62
CA LYS A 172 16.55 -19.67 28.98
C LYS A 172 15.10 -20.14 29.11
N LYS A 173 14.30 -19.93 28.07
CA LYS A 173 12.90 -20.37 28.01
C LYS A 173 12.76 -21.88 27.85
N ASN A 174 13.74 -22.55 27.24
CA ASN A 174 13.78 -24.00 26.99
C ASN A 174 12.46 -24.55 26.42
N PRO A 175 12.07 -24.12 25.20
CA PRO A 175 10.75 -24.40 24.65
C PRO A 175 10.53 -25.90 24.42
N THR A 176 9.36 -26.40 24.76
CA THR A 176 8.96 -27.79 24.52
C THR A 176 8.26 -27.94 23.18
N PHE A 177 7.41 -26.97 22.81
CA PHE A 177 6.68 -26.98 21.54
C PHE A 177 6.93 -25.71 20.73
N CYS A 178 7.40 -25.87 19.49
CA CYS A 178 7.55 -24.80 18.51
C CYS A 178 6.65 -25.07 17.30
N LEU A 179 5.97 -24.03 16.82
CA LEU A 179 5.16 -24.07 15.60
C LEU A 179 5.64 -23.00 14.62
N GLU A 180 5.95 -23.39 13.39
CA GLU A 180 6.00 -22.46 12.25
C GLU A 180 4.68 -22.51 11.47
N VAL A 181 4.06 -21.35 11.25
CA VAL A 181 2.90 -21.22 10.37
C VAL A 181 3.39 -20.80 8.98
N GLY A 182 2.92 -21.46 7.92
CA GLY A 182 3.33 -21.18 6.54
C GLY A 182 4.80 -21.55 6.26
N SER A 183 5.18 -22.80 6.50
CA SER A 183 6.60 -23.19 6.50
C SER A 183 7.30 -23.16 5.15
N GLY A 184 6.59 -23.17 4.03
CA GLY A 184 7.20 -23.16 2.70
C GLY A 184 8.21 -24.30 2.52
N SER A 185 9.48 -23.94 2.32
CA SER A 185 10.59 -24.90 2.21
C SER A 185 11.05 -25.52 3.54
N GLY A 186 10.59 -24.99 4.68
CA GLY A 186 10.85 -25.48 6.03
C GLY A 186 12.20 -25.05 6.61
N VAL A 187 12.89 -24.10 5.98
CA VAL A 187 14.23 -23.66 6.41
C VAL A 187 14.24 -22.97 7.77
N VAL A 188 13.21 -22.19 8.12
CA VAL A 188 13.19 -21.46 9.40
C VAL A 188 12.91 -22.44 10.54
N ILE A 189 11.87 -23.29 10.46
CA ILE A 189 11.63 -24.31 11.50
C ILE A 189 12.77 -25.32 11.61
N THR A 190 13.44 -25.64 10.50
CA THR A 190 14.61 -26.54 10.52
C THR A 190 15.79 -25.87 11.23
N ALA A 191 16.08 -24.60 10.93
CA ALA A 191 17.13 -23.84 11.64
C ALA A 191 16.86 -23.80 13.15
N PHE A 192 15.60 -23.52 13.53
CA PHE A 192 15.19 -23.53 14.93
C PHE A 192 15.38 -24.91 15.56
N GLY A 193 14.93 -25.99 14.90
CA GLY A 193 15.08 -27.35 15.41
C GLY A 193 16.53 -27.83 15.53
N MET A 194 17.45 -27.31 14.70
CA MET A 194 18.89 -27.54 14.85
C MET A 194 19.44 -26.91 16.13
N ALA A 195 19.01 -25.68 16.46
CA ALA A 195 19.41 -25.00 17.70
C ALA A 195 18.72 -25.54 18.96
N PHE A 196 17.55 -26.18 18.81
CA PHE A 196 16.78 -26.75 19.91
C PHE A 196 16.41 -28.24 19.69
N PRO A 197 17.38 -29.17 19.78
CA PRO A 197 17.16 -30.59 19.44
C PRO A 197 16.13 -31.32 20.32
N GLN A 198 15.79 -30.76 21.48
CA GLN A 198 14.80 -31.32 22.42
C GLN A 198 13.40 -30.72 22.23
N THR A 199 13.25 -29.69 21.41
CA THR A 199 11.94 -29.08 21.13
C THR A 199 11.19 -29.90 20.10
N PHE A 200 9.91 -30.16 20.37
CA PHE A 200 9.01 -30.75 19.40
C PHE A 200 8.58 -29.68 18.39
N CYS A 201 9.15 -29.75 17.19
CA CYS A 201 8.89 -28.81 16.11
C CYS A 201 7.72 -29.30 15.25
N LEU A 202 6.74 -28.42 15.05
CA LEU A 202 5.60 -28.60 14.18
C LEU A 202 5.60 -27.50 13.13
N SER A 203 5.07 -27.80 11.94
CA SER A 203 4.74 -26.75 10.99
C SER A 203 3.39 -26.93 10.31
N THR A 204 2.82 -25.83 9.84
CA THR A 204 1.64 -25.84 8.99
C THR A 204 1.91 -25.15 7.67
N ASP A 205 1.25 -25.62 6.63
CA ASP A 205 1.18 -24.89 5.37
C ASP A 205 -0.13 -25.25 4.65
N ILE A 206 -0.74 -24.29 3.95
CA ILE A 206 -1.92 -24.54 3.14
C ILE A 206 -1.56 -25.32 1.85
N ASN A 207 -0.31 -25.21 1.41
CA ASN A 207 0.23 -25.93 0.28
C ASN A 207 0.81 -27.28 0.71
N PHE A 208 0.18 -28.37 0.27
CA PHE A 208 0.63 -29.74 0.59
C PHE A 208 2.08 -30.00 0.15
N LYS A 209 2.53 -29.43 -0.97
CA LYS A 209 3.91 -29.57 -1.44
C LYS A 209 4.91 -28.92 -0.49
N ALA A 210 4.55 -27.78 0.11
CA ALA A 210 5.36 -27.12 1.13
C ALA A 210 5.49 -27.99 2.40
N CYS A 211 4.41 -28.64 2.84
CA CYS A 211 4.48 -29.59 3.97
C CYS A 211 5.43 -30.77 3.69
N VAL A 212 5.44 -31.30 2.47
CA VAL A 212 6.34 -32.38 2.06
C VAL A 212 7.79 -31.88 2.02
N MET A 213 8.04 -30.74 1.36
CA MET A 213 9.37 -30.15 1.24
C MET A 213 9.95 -29.81 2.62
N SER A 214 9.16 -29.19 3.50
CA SER A 214 9.56 -28.88 4.87
C SER A 214 10.01 -30.12 5.64
N LYS A 215 9.28 -31.24 5.51
CA LYS A 215 9.63 -32.51 6.14
C LYS A 215 10.92 -33.11 5.56
N GLN A 216 11.15 -32.98 4.25
CA GLN A 216 12.39 -33.40 3.61
C GLN A 216 13.59 -32.55 4.06
N THR A 217 13.44 -31.23 4.13
CA THR A 217 14.45 -30.29 4.64
C THR A 217 14.85 -30.64 6.07
N ALA A 218 13.88 -30.86 6.95
CA ALA A 218 14.16 -31.26 8.33
C ALA A 218 14.88 -32.62 8.39
N ALA A 219 14.42 -33.63 7.65
CA ALA A 219 15.02 -34.96 7.63
C ALA A 219 16.48 -34.92 7.13
N TYR A 220 16.77 -34.14 6.09
CA TYR A 220 18.12 -33.96 5.55
C TYR A 220 19.07 -33.33 6.57
N ASN A 221 18.56 -32.41 7.38
CA ASN A 221 19.30 -31.73 8.46
C ASN A 221 19.18 -32.44 9.82
N LYS A 222 18.66 -33.67 9.85
CA LYS A 222 18.51 -34.50 11.07
C LYS A 222 17.65 -33.86 12.18
N VAL A 223 16.72 -33.00 11.80
CA VAL A 223 15.73 -32.38 12.69
C VAL A 223 14.45 -33.20 12.69
N LYS A 224 13.85 -33.40 13.87
CA LYS A 224 12.51 -33.98 13.99
C LYS A 224 11.47 -32.91 13.75
N LEU A 225 10.74 -33.03 12.65
CA LEU A 225 9.65 -32.14 12.27
C LEU A 225 8.43 -32.95 11.82
N ASP A 226 7.28 -32.60 12.35
CA ASP A 226 5.99 -33.02 11.81
C ASP A 226 5.29 -31.83 11.13
N THR A 227 4.68 -32.10 9.99
CA THR A 227 4.05 -31.08 9.14
C THR A 227 2.57 -31.40 8.95
N CYS A 228 1.74 -30.36 9.00
CA CYS A 228 0.29 -30.47 8.88
C CYS A 228 -0.19 -29.59 7.73
N ASN A 229 -0.82 -30.18 6.71
CA ASN A 229 -1.48 -29.41 5.67
C ASN A 229 -2.80 -28.84 6.22
N MET A 230 -2.79 -27.54 6.56
CA MET A 230 -3.94 -26.88 7.16
C MET A 230 -3.90 -25.37 6.96
N ASP A 231 -5.06 -24.74 7.14
CA ASP A 231 -5.19 -23.30 7.22
C ASP A 231 -4.78 -22.80 8.62
N LEU A 232 -3.71 -21.99 8.64
CA LEU A 232 -3.12 -21.37 9.83
C LEU A 232 -2.90 -22.36 10.99
N THR A 233 -3.73 -22.30 12.03
CA THR A 233 -3.62 -23.09 13.26
C THR A 233 -4.95 -23.75 13.66
N THR A 234 -5.86 -23.90 12.69
CA THR A 234 -7.29 -24.20 12.90
C THR A 234 -7.57 -25.49 13.67
N SER A 235 -6.74 -26.54 13.51
CA SER A 235 -6.99 -27.85 14.13
C SER A 235 -6.12 -28.15 15.35
N PHE A 236 -5.24 -27.24 15.76
CA PHE A 236 -4.45 -27.43 16.98
C PHE A 236 -5.26 -27.10 18.22
N THR A 237 -4.97 -27.81 19.31
CA THR A 237 -5.51 -27.51 20.63
C THR A 237 -4.97 -26.18 21.16
N ASP A 238 -5.68 -25.59 22.12
CA ASP A 238 -5.33 -24.30 22.70
C ASP A 238 -4.19 -24.40 23.74
N ASN A 239 -3.45 -23.31 23.92
CA ASN A 239 -2.39 -23.09 24.92
C ASN A 239 -1.22 -24.09 24.91
N VAL A 240 -0.79 -24.53 23.73
CA VAL A 240 0.24 -25.58 23.60
C VAL A 240 1.61 -25.02 23.25
N PHE A 241 1.69 -23.98 22.42
CA PHE A 241 2.95 -23.60 21.81
C PHE A 241 3.74 -22.62 22.67
N ASP A 242 4.99 -22.98 22.98
CA ASP A 242 5.93 -22.10 23.66
C ASP A 242 6.49 -21.04 22.71
N VAL A 243 6.64 -21.39 21.44
CA VAL A 243 7.13 -20.51 20.38
C VAL A 243 6.23 -20.69 19.16
N ILE A 244 5.71 -19.59 18.62
CA ILE A 244 5.09 -19.55 17.29
C ILE A 244 5.95 -18.64 16.41
N ILE A 245 6.18 -19.05 15.17
CA ILE A 245 6.95 -18.31 14.17
C ILE A 245 6.07 -18.15 12.94
N PHE A 246 6.03 -16.95 12.37
CA PHE A 246 5.30 -16.71 11.12
C PHE A 246 6.05 -15.74 10.20
N ASN A 247 6.36 -16.21 9.00
CA ASN A 247 6.68 -15.39 7.85
C ASN A 247 5.43 -15.35 6.92
N PRO A 248 4.55 -14.35 7.05
CA PRO A 248 3.29 -14.32 6.32
C PRO A 248 3.45 -14.01 4.84
N PRO A 249 2.45 -14.28 3.99
CA PRO A 249 2.32 -13.58 2.72
C PRO A 249 2.02 -12.09 3.00
N TYR A 250 3.05 -11.24 2.96
CA TYR A 250 2.99 -9.84 3.41
C TYR A 250 2.83 -8.80 2.28
N VAL A 251 2.80 -9.22 1.01
CA VAL A 251 2.77 -8.29 -0.13
C VAL A 251 1.36 -7.72 -0.31
N VAL A 252 1.27 -6.39 -0.38
CA VAL A 252 0.02 -5.68 -0.65
C VAL A 252 -0.48 -6.04 -2.05
N THR A 253 -1.67 -6.64 -2.08
CA THR A 253 -2.34 -7.17 -3.27
C THR A 253 -3.83 -6.89 -3.18
N GLU A 254 -4.58 -7.10 -4.27
CA GLU A 254 -6.04 -7.08 -4.18
C GLU A 254 -6.54 -8.31 -3.41
N SER A 255 -7.66 -8.20 -2.69
CA SER A 255 -8.17 -9.28 -1.84
C SER A 255 -8.47 -10.58 -2.61
N GLU A 256 -8.83 -10.49 -3.89
CA GLU A 256 -9.08 -11.66 -4.74
C GLU A 256 -7.81 -12.47 -5.05
N GLU A 257 -6.61 -11.88 -4.90
CA GLU A 257 -5.33 -12.58 -5.05
C GLU A 257 -4.93 -13.33 -3.76
N CYS A 258 -5.63 -13.11 -2.65
CA CYS A 258 -5.36 -13.69 -1.34
C CYS A 258 -6.00 -15.08 -1.19
N GLY A 259 -5.27 -16.05 -0.62
CA GLY A 259 -5.82 -17.37 -0.28
C GLY A 259 -6.01 -18.36 -1.44
N GLY A 260 -5.40 -18.12 -2.60
CA GLY A 260 -5.33 -19.09 -3.69
C GLY A 260 -4.52 -20.35 -3.34
N SER A 261 -4.55 -21.36 -4.21
CA SER A 261 -3.74 -22.58 -4.08
C SER A 261 -2.42 -22.54 -4.87
N ASP A 262 -2.24 -21.51 -5.70
CA ASP A 262 -1.05 -21.34 -6.54
C ASP A 262 0.09 -20.68 -5.76
N ILE A 263 1.30 -20.69 -6.34
CA ILE A 263 2.50 -20.07 -5.75
C ILE A 263 2.30 -18.60 -5.34
N THR A 264 1.35 -17.90 -5.98
CA THR A 264 0.96 -16.52 -5.64
C THR A 264 0.50 -16.36 -4.18
N ALA A 265 -0.09 -17.41 -3.60
CA ALA A 265 -0.53 -17.40 -2.22
C ALA A 265 0.63 -17.32 -1.21
N SER A 266 1.85 -17.64 -1.63
CA SER A 266 3.04 -17.51 -0.77
C SER A 266 3.42 -16.06 -0.47
N TRP A 267 2.97 -15.08 -1.26
CA TRP A 267 3.26 -13.67 -1.02
C TRP A 267 2.03 -12.75 -0.97
N ALA A 268 0.90 -13.12 -1.58
CA ALA A 268 -0.29 -12.27 -1.63
C ALA A 268 -0.99 -12.12 -0.27
N GLY A 269 -0.81 -10.97 0.37
CA GLY A 269 -1.37 -10.65 1.69
C GLY A 269 -2.68 -9.85 1.68
N GLY A 270 -3.23 -9.55 0.50
CA GLY A 270 -4.44 -8.73 0.34
C GLY A 270 -4.27 -7.28 0.79
N THR A 271 -5.37 -6.70 1.30
CA THR A 271 -5.41 -5.31 1.77
C THR A 271 -4.38 -5.08 2.88
N LYS A 272 -3.55 -4.04 2.73
CA LYS A 272 -2.39 -3.74 3.60
C LYS A 272 -1.36 -4.89 3.69
N GLY A 273 -1.50 -5.96 2.91
CA GLY A 273 -0.64 -7.15 3.01
C GLY A 273 -0.82 -7.90 4.34
N ARG A 274 -2.01 -7.84 4.96
CA ARG A 274 -2.24 -8.38 6.30
C ARG A 274 -3.48 -9.25 6.46
N GLU A 275 -4.24 -9.56 5.42
CA GLU A 275 -5.49 -10.32 5.60
C GLU A 275 -5.24 -11.68 6.28
N ILE A 276 -4.17 -12.38 5.90
CA ILE A 276 -3.77 -13.64 6.53
C ILE A 276 -3.14 -13.40 7.91
N THR A 277 -2.33 -12.35 8.04
CA THR A 277 -1.71 -11.94 9.31
C THR A 277 -2.77 -11.65 10.37
N ASP A 278 -3.72 -10.77 10.08
CA ASP A 278 -4.78 -10.34 10.99
C ASP A 278 -5.67 -11.52 11.41
N ARG A 279 -5.91 -12.50 10.52
CA ARG A 279 -6.56 -13.76 10.88
C ARG A 279 -5.75 -14.54 11.92
N LEU A 280 -4.45 -14.71 11.72
CA LEU A 280 -3.60 -15.41 12.67
C LEU A 280 -3.51 -14.66 14.01
N LEU A 281 -3.36 -13.33 14.00
CA LEU A 281 -3.28 -12.51 15.22
C LEU A 281 -4.46 -12.77 16.17
N ASN A 282 -5.67 -12.97 15.62
CA ASN A 282 -6.86 -13.30 16.41
C ASN A 282 -6.84 -14.72 17.01
N MET A 283 -6.00 -15.62 16.48
CA MET A 283 -5.83 -16.98 16.99
C MET A 283 -4.71 -17.09 18.02
N ILE A 284 -3.66 -16.26 17.91
CA ILE A 284 -2.47 -16.30 18.79
C ILE A 284 -2.80 -16.37 20.29
N PRO A 285 -3.72 -15.56 20.85
CA PRO A 285 -4.03 -15.58 22.28
C PRO A 285 -4.52 -16.94 22.80
N LYS A 286 -5.12 -17.76 21.93
CA LYS A 286 -5.60 -19.11 22.26
C LYS A 286 -4.56 -20.19 21.99
N LYS A 287 -3.56 -19.94 21.12
CA LYS A 287 -2.60 -20.97 20.70
C LYS A 287 -1.31 -20.95 21.51
N LEU A 288 -0.86 -19.78 21.93
CA LEU A 288 0.32 -19.66 22.79
C LEU A 288 0.06 -20.21 24.19
N ALA A 289 1.04 -20.92 24.75
CA ALA A 289 1.09 -21.22 26.16
C ALA A 289 1.20 -19.94 27.01
N ASN A 290 1.00 -20.03 28.33
CA ASN A 290 0.96 -18.86 29.22
C ASN A 290 2.19 -17.94 29.14
N ASN A 291 3.37 -18.51 28.89
CA ASN A 291 4.62 -17.78 28.71
C ASN A 291 5.12 -17.84 27.26
N GLY A 292 4.24 -18.18 26.31
CA GLY A 292 4.58 -18.35 24.90
C GLY A 292 5.03 -17.05 24.25
N VAL A 293 5.89 -17.17 23.26
CA VAL A 293 6.40 -16.04 22.45
C VAL A 293 6.01 -16.24 20.99
N PHE A 294 5.68 -15.15 20.31
CA PHE A 294 5.35 -15.15 18.90
C PHE A 294 6.30 -14.24 18.11
N TYR A 295 6.97 -14.80 17.10
CA TYR A 295 7.80 -14.06 16.16
C TYR A 295 7.05 -13.88 14.85
N LEU A 296 7.01 -12.64 14.37
CA LEU A 296 6.29 -12.25 13.17
C LEU A 296 7.16 -11.35 12.30
N LEU A 297 7.32 -11.72 11.02
CA LEU A 297 7.91 -10.84 10.01
C LEU A 297 6.85 -9.88 9.45
N LEU A 298 7.22 -8.60 9.32
CA LEU A 298 6.42 -7.54 8.71
C LEU A 298 7.29 -6.66 7.81
N ILE A 299 6.66 -5.99 6.85
CA ILE A 299 7.23 -4.82 6.15
C ILE A 299 6.53 -3.53 6.60
N GLU A 300 7.13 -2.37 6.33
CA GLU A 300 6.53 -1.06 6.67
C GLU A 300 5.14 -0.86 6.04
N GLU A 301 4.93 -1.38 4.84
CA GLU A 301 3.64 -1.35 4.13
C GLU A 301 2.55 -2.13 4.87
N ASN A 302 2.92 -3.05 5.76
CA ASN A 302 1.99 -3.72 6.67
C ASN A 302 1.63 -2.86 7.88
N ILE A 303 2.03 -1.59 7.96
CA ILE A 303 1.69 -0.66 9.05
C ILE A 303 1.88 -1.33 10.44
N PRO A 304 3.13 -1.67 10.84
CA PRO A 304 3.39 -2.48 12.03
C PRO A 304 2.78 -1.94 13.34
N ASP A 305 2.61 -0.61 13.44
CA ASP A 305 1.96 0.02 14.60
C ASP A 305 0.52 -0.48 14.82
N GLU A 306 -0.24 -0.73 13.75
CA GLU A 306 -1.59 -1.31 13.86
C GLU A 306 -1.53 -2.77 14.36
N VAL A 307 -0.54 -3.55 13.89
CA VAL A 307 -0.34 -4.94 14.36
C VAL A 307 0.04 -4.99 15.84
N VAL A 308 0.91 -4.07 16.27
CA VAL A 308 1.28 -3.89 17.69
C VAL A 308 0.06 -3.53 18.52
N GLN A 309 -0.80 -2.62 18.03
CA GLN A 309 -2.03 -2.25 18.73
C GLN A 309 -2.99 -3.43 18.89
N ILE A 310 -3.18 -4.26 17.85
CA ILE A 310 -4.00 -5.47 17.91
C ILE A 310 -3.49 -6.41 19.00
N MET A 311 -2.21 -6.73 18.99
CA MET A 311 -1.61 -7.65 19.97
C MET A 311 -1.59 -7.08 21.40
N SER A 312 -1.38 -5.78 21.54
CA SER A 312 -1.51 -5.07 22.83
C SER A 312 -2.93 -5.15 23.39
N GLY A 313 -3.95 -5.09 22.53
CA GLY A 313 -5.35 -5.34 22.92
C GLY A 313 -5.59 -6.74 23.52
N TYR A 314 -4.77 -7.72 23.15
CA TYR A 314 -4.76 -9.08 23.74
C TYR A 314 -3.79 -9.24 24.92
N GLY A 315 -3.21 -8.14 25.40
CA GLY A 315 -2.31 -8.09 26.54
C GLY A 315 -0.86 -8.48 26.24
N TYR A 316 -0.44 -8.46 24.98
CA TYR A 316 0.95 -8.73 24.60
C TYR A 316 1.78 -7.45 24.52
N LYS A 317 3.00 -7.51 25.04
CA LYS A 317 4.07 -6.56 24.74
C LYS A 317 4.72 -6.92 23.41
N SER A 318 5.35 -5.95 22.79
CA SER A 318 6.05 -6.12 21.51
C SER A 318 7.45 -5.52 21.55
N GLU A 319 8.39 -6.18 20.90
CA GLU A 319 9.76 -5.71 20.68
C GLU A 319 10.15 -5.95 19.21
N VAL A 320 10.84 -4.99 18.58
CA VAL A 320 11.49 -5.24 17.28
C VAL A 320 12.84 -5.91 17.56
N VAL A 321 12.95 -7.19 17.23
CA VAL A 321 14.19 -7.97 17.45
C VAL A 321 15.25 -7.56 16.43
N LEU A 322 14.86 -7.50 15.16
CA LEU A 322 15.76 -7.18 14.06
C LEU A 322 15.01 -6.40 12.98
N LYS A 323 15.75 -5.54 12.29
CA LYS A 323 15.24 -4.75 11.16
C LYS A 323 16.33 -4.66 10.09
N ARG A 324 15.95 -4.87 8.84
CA ARG A 324 16.85 -4.80 7.69
C ARG A 324 16.17 -4.04 6.56
N LYS A 325 16.94 -3.17 5.90
CA LYS A 325 16.50 -2.52 4.67
C LYS A 325 17.05 -3.31 3.48
N VAL A 326 16.15 -3.85 2.66
CA VAL A 326 16.47 -4.58 1.44
C VAL A 326 15.91 -3.78 0.27
N ARG A 327 16.80 -3.13 -0.48
CA ARG A 327 16.44 -2.17 -1.56
C ARG A 327 15.49 -1.07 -1.05
N ASN A 328 14.22 -1.13 -1.46
CA ASN A 328 13.17 -0.16 -1.14
C ASN A 328 12.20 -0.66 -0.06
N GLU A 329 12.34 -1.91 0.37
CA GLU A 329 11.50 -2.51 1.41
C GLU A 329 12.26 -2.53 2.74
N GLN A 330 11.54 -2.28 3.82
CA GLN A 330 12.08 -2.33 5.16
C GLN A 330 11.37 -3.45 5.91
N GLN A 331 12.11 -4.52 6.16
CA GLN A 331 11.63 -5.73 6.83
C GLN A 331 11.96 -5.65 8.32
N LEU A 332 11.02 -6.07 9.14
CA LEU A 332 11.08 -6.05 10.60
C LEU A 332 10.64 -7.40 11.13
N VAL A 333 11.36 -7.93 12.13
CA VAL A 333 10.92 -9.09 12.90
C VAL A 333 10.50 -8.61 14.28
N PHE A 334 9.22 -8.78 14.57
CA PHE A 334 8.63 -8.48 15.87
C PHE A 334 8.60 -9.73 16.74
N LYS A 335 8.80 -9.53 18.03
CA LYS A 335 8.57 -10.49 19.11
C LYS A 335 7.42 -10.01 19.97
N PHE A 336 6.40 -10.84 20.14
CA PHE A 336 5.26 -10.61 21.02
C PHE A 336 5.29 -11.57 22.21
N PHE A 337 5.15 -11.04 23.43
CA PHE A 337 5.28 -11.79 24.69
C PHE A 337 4.46 -11.14 25.81
N ARG A 338 4.30 -11.81 26.96
CA ARG A 338 3.57 -11.29 28.13
C ARG A 338 4.51 -10.90 29.26
#